data_AF-A0A538KSH7-F1
#
_entry.id   AF-A0A538KSH7-F1
#
_cell.length_a   1.000
_cell.length_b   1.000
_cell.length_c   1.000
_cell.angle_alpha   90.00
_cell.angle_beta   90.00
_cell.angle_gamma   90.00
#
_symmetry.space_group_name_H-M   'P 1'
#
loop_
_entity.id
_entity.type
_entity.pdbx_description
1 polymer ?
#
loop_
_entity_poly.entity_id
_entity_poly.type
_entity_poly.pdbx_seq_one_letter_code
_entity_poly.pdbx_strand_id
1 'polypeptide(L)'
;MTTDELGPELTGERTALTAAEALSICDHILGEPARRRHLFAWLRAPGAAADEWLPVDGYYPGNKLVVVWHATPEAKDRIYSELVPAHGFRLLELTPRALGRDPREAEARLRARIDELGPAPPRAREAQPRESAVAKAVSSLAPQPHEGRTAAAAPTVEVAPLGAGFGAVLGVILLAILLAEVYLGVAVVGFGHGQPLLAIAFALDAGARALGTTAAGHAGLRDWTWLCALGGSPLVATFASYQRQGAVAVEPVPLAGVISLLAMAMAALGGLVALASG
;
A
#
# COMPACT_ATOMS: atom_id res chain seq x y z
N MET A 1 3.91 -27.82 55.91
CA MET A 1 4.81 -26.68 56.21
C MET A 1 6.03 -26.88 55.35
N THR A 2 6.27 -26.15 54.27
CA THR A 2 5.79 -24.83 53.85
C THR A 2 5.94 -24.77 52.32
N THR A 3 4.99 -24.07 51.69
CA THR A 3 4.91 -23.51 50.32
C THR A 3 6.26 -23.23 49.65
N ASP A 4 6.46 -23.58 48.38
CA ASP A 4 6.03 -22.82 47.17
C ASP A 4 6.79 -21.49 47.02
N GLU A 5 6.80 -20.94 45.80
CA GLU A 5 7.45 -19.70 45.32
C GLU A 5 8.76 -19.97 44.54
N LEU A 6 8.72 -20.22 43.23
CA LEU A 6 8.41 -19.34 42.10
C LEU A 6 9.72 -18.96 41.36
N GLY A 7 9.84 -19.48 40.15
CA GLY A 7 10.95 -19.19 39.24
C GLY A 7 10.98 -17.72 38.82
N PRO A 8 12.15 -17.20 38.41
CA PRO A 8 12.29 -15.82 37.98
C PRO A 8 11.42 -15.58 36.73
N GLU A 9 10.46 -14.68 36.94
CA GLU A 9 9.59 -14.04 35.97
C GLU A 9 10.31 -13.70 34.65
N LEU A 10 10.06 -14.50 33.61
CA LEU A 10 10.12 -14.05 32.22
C LEU A 10 8.79 -13.34 31.89
N THR A 11 8.44 -12.31 32.65
CA THR A 11 7.33 -11.42 32.32
C THR A 11 7.86 -10.47 31.25
N GLY A 12 7.78 -10.93 30.00
CA GLY A 12 8.20 -10.16 28.82
C GLY A 12 7.69 -8.73 28.90
N GLU A 13 8.63 -7.78 28.86
CA GLU A 13 8.38 -6.36 28.66
C GLU A 13 7.52 -6.20 27.40
N ARG A 14 6.20 -6.13 27.58
CA ARG A 14 5.28 -5.73 26.52
C ARG A 14 5.53 -4.24 26.26
N THR A 15 6.39 -3.98 25.28
CA THR A 15 6.72 -2.65 24.76
C THR A 15 5.43 -1.90 24.42
N ALA A 16 5.43 -0.57 24.61
CA ALA A 16 4.30 0.27 24.25
C ALA A 16 3.87 0.07 22.79
N LEU A 17 2.58 0.28 22.52
CA LEU A 17 2.00 0.12 21.19
C LEU A 17 2.79 0.95 20.16
N THR A 18 3.16 0.32 19.05
CA THR A 18 3.91 0.96 17.96
C THR A 18 2.99 1.76 17.04
N ALA A 19 3.58 2.66 16.25
CA ALA A 19 2.85 3.42 15.23
C ALA A 19 2.15 2.48 14.22
N ALA A 20 2.83 1.40 13.82
CA ALA A 20 2.29 0.44 12.87
C ALA A 20 1.06 -0.29 13.44
N GLU A 21 1.12 -0.73 14.69
CA GLU A 21 -0.01 -1.39 15.36
C GLU A 21 -1.20 -0.45 15.53
N ALA A 22 -0.96 0.79 15.97
CA ALA A 22 -2.02 1.79 16.13
C ALA A 22 -2.72 2.07 14.79
N LEU A 23 -1.94 2.18 13.71
CA LEU A 23 -2.46 2.39 12.37
C LEU A 23 -3.24 1.18 11.84
N SER A 24 -2.81 -0.04 12.13
CA SER A 24 -3.57 -1.25 11.79
C SER A 24 -4.91 -1.32 12.52
N ILE A 25 -4.97 -0.87 13.78
CA ILE A 25 -6.24 -0.75 14.52
C ILE A 25 -7.15 0.28 13.87
N CYS A 26 -6.61 1.43 13.45
CA CYS A 26 -7.37 2.45 12.71
C CYS A 26 -7.92 1.91 11.39
N ASP A 27 -7.14 1.16 10.60
CA ASP A 27 -7.63 0.54 9.36
C ASP A 27 -8.83 -0.37 9.63
N HIS A 28 -8.77 -1.16 10.72
CA HIS A 28 -9.86 -2.04 11.11
C HIS A 28 -11.12 -1.27 11.51
N ILE A 29 -10.97 -0.22 12.33
CA ILE A 29 -12.10 0.62 12.78
C ILE A 29 -12.77 1.33 11.59
N LEU A 30 -11.97 1.84 10.65
CA LEU A 30 -12.44 2.66 9.52
C LEU A 30 -12.88 1.83 8.31
N GLY A 31 -12.54 0.54 8.27
CA GLY A 31 -12.87 -0.36 7.17
C GLY A 31 -12.12 -0.06 5.86
N GLU A 32 -11.08 0.78 5.89
CA GLU A 32 -10.24 1.09 4.75
C GLU A 32 -8.76 1.16 5.18
N PRO A 33 -7.81 0.65 4.38
CA PRO A 33 -6.40 0.76 4.69
C PRO A 33 -5.88 2.18 4.41
N ALA A 34 -5.13 2.76 5.35
CA ALA A 34 -4.57 4.09 5.12
C ALA A 34 -3.42 4.10 4.11
N ARG A 35 -3.29 5.22 3.40
CA ARG A 35 -2.07 5.58 2.68
C ARG A 35 -1.01 5.99 3.69
N ARG A 36 0.01 5.13 3.87
CA ARG A 36 1.10 5.35 4.83
C ARG A 36 2.08 6.41 4.34
N ARG A 37 2.63 7.21 5.27
CA ARG A 37 3.66 8.24 4.98
C ARG A 37 3.28 9.14 3.81
N HIS A 38 2.00 9.49 3.71
CA HIS A 38 1.48 10.26 2.58
C HIS A 38 1.97 11.71 2.66
N LEU A 39 2.29 12.30 1.50
CA LEU A 39 2.73 13.68 1.39
C LEU A 39 1.63 14.50 0.72
N PHE A 40 1.16 15.54 1.41
CA PHE A 40 0.21 16.49 0.85
C PHE A 40 0.93 17.68 0.27
N ALA A 41 0.53 18.12 -0.93
CA ALA A 41 1.13 19.24 -1.65
C ALA A 41 1.17 20.57 -0.86
N TRP A 42 0.24 20.72 0.08
CA TRP A 42 0.04 21.91 0.91
C TRP A 42 0.63 21.78 2.32
N LEU A 43 1.07 20.58 2.74
CA LEU A 43 1.53 20.33 4.11
C LEU A 43 3.06 20.41 4.16
N ARG A 44 3.54 21.61 4.50
CA ARG A 44 4.97 21.94 4.51
C ARG A 44 5.35 22.73 5.75
N ALA A 45 6.56 22.49 6.26
CA ALA A 45 7.09 23.23 7.40
C ALA A 45 7.72 24.57 6.97
N PRO A 46 7.41 25.68 7.67
CA PRO A 46 8.12 26.94 7.48
C PRO A 46 9.51 26.84 8.15
N GLY A 47 10.59 26.97 7.37
CA GLY A 47 11.97 26.81 7.86
C GLY A 47 13.03 27.38 6.90
N ALA A 48 14.29 27.45 7.38
CA ALA A 48 15.42 28.14 6.71
C ALA A 48 15.80 27.56 5.33
N ALA A 49 15.44 26.30 5.07
CA ALA A 49 15.27 25.78 3.72
C ALA A 49 13.76 25.74 3.47
N ALA A 50 13.25 26.68 2.66
CA ALA A 50 11.85 26.72 2.31
C ALA A 50 11.41 25.33 1.79
N ASP A 51 10.26 24.83 2.26
CA ASP A 51 9.57 23.63 1.78
C ASP A 51 10.02 22.24 2.32
N GLU A 52 10.27 22.16 3.64
CA GLU A 52 10.14 20.94 4.48
C GLU A 52 8.85 20.14 4.21
N TRP A 53 8.80 19.19 3.28
CA TRP A 53 7.63 18.31 3.13
C TRP A 53 7.35 17.48 4.39
N LEU A 54 6.12 17.54 4.89
CA LEU A 54 5.71 16.88 6.13
C LEU A 54 4.87 15.62 5.85
N PRO A 55 5.42 14.39 6.02
CA PRO A 55 4.67 13.16 5.83
C PRO A 55 3.72 12.89 6.99
N VAL A 56 2.49 12.48 6.65
CA VAL A 56 1.51 11.98 7.64
C VAL A 56 1.62 10.46 7.79
N ASP A 57 1.43 9.95 8.99
CA ASP A 57 1.57 8.51 9.27
C ASP A 57 0.48 7.67 8.60
N GLY A 58 -0.76 8.19 8.55
CA GLY A 58 -1.86 7.55 7.84
C GLY A 58 -2.83 8.55 7.23
N TYR A 59 -3.22 8.33 5.98
CA TYR A 59 -4.28 9.08 5.31
C TYR A 59 -5.40 8.16 4.81
N TYR A 60 -6.63 8.42 5.27
CA TYR A 60 -7.85 7.68 4.98
C TYR A 60 -8.78 8.53 4.10
N PRO A 61 -8.76 8.33 2.77
CA PRO A 61 -9.47 9.21 1.83
C PRO A 61 -11.00 9.09 1.93
N GLY A 62 -11.55 7.89 2.14
CA GLY A 62 -12.99 7.70 2.30
C GLY A 62 -13.55 8.42 3.51
N ASN A 63 -12.76 8.46 4.59
CA ASN A 63 -13.11 9.11 5.85
C ASN A 63 -12.63 10.56 5.98
N LYS A 64 -11.92 11.10 4.99
CA LYS A 64 -11.23 12.41 5.04
C LYS A 64 -10.45 12.60 6.35
N LEU A 65 -9.77 11.55 6.79
CA LEU A 65 -9.06 11.52 8.08
C LEU A 65 -7.55 11.42 7.84
N VAL A 66 -6.81 12.24 8.56
CA VAL A 66 -5.36 12.21 8.65
C VAL A 66 -4.99 11.82 10.07
N VAL A 67 -4.11 10.82 10.19
CA VAL A 67 -3.58 10.33 11.46
C VAL A 67 -2.10 10.67 11.52
N VAL A 68 -1.67 11.27 12.63
CA VAL A 68 -0.27 11.57 12.91
C VAL A 68 0.11 10.93 14.24
N TRP A 69 1.25 10.26 14.27
CA TRP A 69 1.78 9.52 15.39
C TRP A 69 2.97 10.27 16.00
N HIS A 70 2.84 10.66 17.26
CA HIS A 70 3.85 11.41 17.99
C HIS A 70 4.41 10.55 19.12
N ALA A 71 5.70 10.19 19.03
CA ALA A 71 6.42 9.60 20.16
C ALA A 71 6.78 10.68 21.20
N THR A 72 7.06 11.90 20.73
CA THR A 72 7.38 13.09 21.51
C THR A 72 6.74 14.33 20.87
N PRO A 73 6.30 15.33 21.65
CA PRO A 73 5.78 16.58 21.09
C PRO A 73 6.88 17.32 20.33
N GLU A 74 6.64 17.60 19.05
CA GLU A 74 7.59 18.31 18.19
C GLU A 74 7.03 19.66 17.77
N ALA A 75 7.92 20.62 17.46
CA ALA A 75 7.51 21.93 16.94
C ALA A 75 6.67 21.83 15.64
N LYS A 76 6.75 20.71 14.93
CA LYS A 76 6.01 20.41 13.70
C LYS A 76 4.53 20.07 13.94
N ASP A 77 4.14 19.73 15.17
CA ASP A 77 2.76 19.33 15.54
C ASP A 77 1.76 20.47 15.33
N ARG A 78 2.21 21.70 15.58
CA ARG A 78 1.40 22.90 15.33
C ARG A 78 1.03 23.07 13.86
N ILE A 79 1.89 22.64 12.95
CA ILE A 79 1.67 22.79 11.50
C ILE A 79 0.59 21.80 11.04
N TYR A 80 0.60 20.58 11.58
CA TYR A 80 -0.45 19.59 11.29
C TYR A 80 -1.81 20.07 11.80
N SER A 81 -1.89 20.52 13.06
CA SER A 81 -3.14 20.99 13.68
C SER A 81 -3.74 22.23 13.00
N GLU A 82 -2.93 23.10 12.40
CA GLU A 82 -3.42 24.24 11.63
C GLU A 82 -3.80 23.87 10.19
N LEU A 83 -2.91 23.20 9.44
CA LEU A 83 -3.09 23.00 8.00
C LEU A 83 -4.06 21.86 7.67
N VAL A 84 -4.05 20.76 8.41
CA VAL A 84 -4.89 19.59 8.08
C VAL A 84 -6.39 19.96 8.12
N PRO A 85 -6.91 20.60 9.20
CA PRO A 85 -8.30 21.05 9.22
C PRO A 85 -8.61 22.14 8.19
N ALA A 86 -7.69 23.08 7.93
CA ALA A 86 -7.89 24.14 6.94
C ALA A 86 -8.18 23.59 5.53
N HIS A 87 -7.58 22.45 5.18
CA HIS A 87 -7.79 21.76 3.90
C HIS A 87 -8.97 20.78 3.89
N GLY A 88 -9.79 20.77 4.93
CA GLY A 88 -11.05 20.02 5.01
C GLY A 88 -10.89 18.56 5.42
N PHE A 89 -9.81 18.24 6.13
CA PHE A 89 -9.56 16.91 6.70
C PHE A 89 -9.73 16.93 8.22
N ARG A 90 -10.15 15.80 8.77
CA ARG A 90 -10.09 15.56 10.22
C ARG A 90 -8.67 15.17 10.59
N LEU A 91 -8.20 15.63 11.74
CA LEU A 91 -6.88 15.28 12.27
C LEU A 91 -7.04 14.44 13.54
N LEU A 92 -6.41 13.27 13.56
CA LEU A 92 -6.29 12.42 14.74
C LEU A 92 -4.82 12.32 15.13
N GLU A 93 -4.47 12.96 16.24
CA GLU A 93 -3.13 12.89 16.82
C GLU A 93 -3.06 11.75 17.83
N LEU A 94 -2.14 10.82 17.62
CA LEU A 94 -1.95 9.64 18.45
C LEU A 94 -0.61 9.72 19.18
N THR A 95 -0.63 9.32 20.45
CA THR A 95 0.58 9.14 21.25
C THR A 95 0.56 7.76 21.89
N PRO A 96 1.72 7.08 22.03
CA PRO A 96 1.78 5.76 22.65
C PRO A 96 1.21 5.75 24.09
N ARG A 97 1.38 6.86 24.82
CA ARG A 97 0.86 6.99 26.20
C ARG A 97 -0.67 7.06 26.26
N ALA A 98 -1.32 7.68 25.28
CA ALA A 98 -2.78 7.84 25.29
C ALA A 98 -3.52 6.52 25.02
N LEU A 99 -2.95 5.65 24.18
CA LEU A 99 -3.57 4.39 23.80
C LEU A 99 -3.39 3.28 24.84
N GLY A 100 -2.36 3.35 25.68
CA GLY A 100 -2.04 2.30 26.65
C GLY A 100 -1.38 1.08 25.98
N ARG A 101 -1.22 0.01 26.75
CA ARG A 101 -0.53 -1.22 26.30
C ARG A 101 -1.46 -2.36 25.89
N ASP A 102 -2.73 -2.31 26.28
CA ASP A 102 -3.71 -3.33 25.91
C ASP A 102 -4.33 -2.99 24.54
N PRO A 103 -4.18 -3.85 23.52
CA PRO A 103 -4.78 -3.63 22.20
C PRO A 103 -6.31 -3.45 22.23
N ARG A 104 -7.03 -4.15 23.11
CA ARG A 104 -8.50 -4.03 23.19
C ARG A 104 -8.93 -2.69 23.75
N GLU A 105 -8.23 -2.22 24.78
CA GLU A 105 -8.47 -0.86 25.29
C GLU A 105 -8.04 0.21 24.29
N ALA A 106 -6.92 0.00 23.60
CA ALA A 106 -6.44 0.91 22.55
C ALA A 106 -7.47 1.05 21.42
N GLU A 107 -8.06 -0.06 20.98
CA GLU A 107 -9.13 -0.05 19.97
C GLU A 107 -10.38 0.71 20.47
N ALA A 108 -10.84 0.43 21.69
CA ALA A 108 -12.00 1.13 22.26
C ALA A 108 -11.75 2.64 22.37
N ARG A 109 -10.56 3.04 22.82
CA ARG A 109 -10.15 4.47 22.91
C ARG A 109 -10.04 5.11 21.53
N LEU A 110 -9.44 4.42 20.55
CA LEU A 110 -9.34 4.92 19.17
C LEU A 110 -10.72 5.14 18.56
N ARG A 111 -11.63 4.18 18.74
CA ARG A 111 -13.00 4.28 18.25
C ARG A 111 -13.71 5.50 18.85
N ALA A 112 -13.66 5.65 20.18
CA ALA A 112 -14.22 6.83 20.85
C ALA A 112 -13.64 8.15 20.33
N ARG A 113 -12.31 8.25 20.16
CA ARG A 113 -11.68 9.46 19.63
C ARG A 113 -12.06 9.75 18.18
N ILE A 114 -12.19 8.73 17.33
CA ILE A 114 -12.62 8.90 15.94
C ILE A 114 -14.06 9.42 15.87
N ASP A 115 -14.94 8.90 16.73
CA ASP A 115 -16.34 9.34 16.81
C ASP A 115 -16.44 10.79 17.33
N GLU A 116 -15.60 11.17 18.30
CA GLU A 116 -15.52 12.53 18.85
C GLU A 116 -15.07 13.59 17.84
N LEU A 117 -14.30 13.23 16.81
CA LEU A 117 -13.83 14.19 15.79
C LEU A 117 -14.98 14.81 14.98
N GLY A 118 -16.17 14.20 14.99
CA GLY A 118 -17.34 14.71 14.28
C GLY A 118 -17.14 14.73 12.75
N PRO A 119 -17.95 15.52 12.01
CA PRO A 119 -17.88 15.62 10.55
C PRO A 119 -16.65 16.42 10.09
N ALA A 120 -16.19 16.14 8.86
CA ALA A 120 -15.04 16.84 8.29
C ALA A 120 -15.29 18.36 8.19
N PRO A 121 -14.31 19.21 8.56
CA PRO A 121 -14.49 20.65 8.51
C PRO A 121 -14.73 21.11 7.06
N PRO A 122 -15.59 22.12 6.85
CA PRO A 122 -15.75 22.73 5.54
C PRO A 122 -14.40 23.34 5.12
N ARG A 123 -13.95 23.06 3.89
CA ARG A 123 -12.73 23.67 3.35
C ARG A 123 -12.85 25.19 3.47
N ALA A 124 -11.84 25.81 4.09
CA ALA A 124 -11.67 27.24 3.98
C ALA A 124 -11.55 27.56 2.48
N ARG A 125 -12.53 28.30 1.97
CA ARG A 125 -12.58 28.70 0.56
C ARG A 125 -11.38 29.62 0.34
N GLU A 126 -10.29 29.09 -0.20
CA GLU A 126 -9.10 29.87 -0.55
C GLU A 126 -9.55 31.11 -1.32
N ALA A 127 -9.24 32.29 -0.75
CA ALA A 127 -9.33 33.55 -1.45
C ALA A 127 -8.34 33.51 -2.61
N GLN A 128 -8.77 33.00 -3.75
CA GLN A 128 -8.03 33.11 -4.99
C GLN A 128 -7.70 34.59 -5.24
N PRO A 129 -6.42 34.95 -5.46
CA PRO A 129 -6.06 36.30 -5.90
C PRO A 129 -6.88 36.65 -7.15
N ARG A 130 -7.57 37.78 -7.10
CA ARG A 130 -8.44 38.29 -8.19
C ARG A 130 -7.64 38.77 -9.41
N GLU A 131 -6.79 37.93 -9.97
CA GLU A 131 -6.05 38.24 -11.20
C GLU A 131 -6.77 37.75 -12.48
N SER A 132 -7.86 37.00 -12.34
CA SER A 132 -8.54 36.36 -13.48
C SER A 132 -9.87 37.02 -13.89
N ALA A 133 -10.05 38.31 -13.62
CA ALA A 133 -11.19 39.07 -14.20
C ALA A 133 -10.83 39.71 -15.55
N VAL A 134 -9.57 40.14 -15.73
CA VAL A 134 -9.12 40.79 -16.98
C VAL A 134 -8.76 39.76 -18.06
N ALA A 135 -8.17 38.62 -17.68
CA ALA A 135 -7.84 37.54 -18.63
C ALA A 135 -9.09 36.89 -19.27
N LYS A 136 -10.22 36.89 -18.56
CA LYS A 136 -11.48 36.29 -19.05
C LYS A 136 -12.23 37.21 -20.03
N ALA A 137 -12.01 38.53 -19.97
CA ALA A 137 -12.61 39.49 -20.88
C ALA A 137 -11.93 39.55 -22.26
N VAL A 138 -10.65 39.18 -22.34
CA VAL A 138 -9.90 39.15 -23.62
C VAL A 138 -10.15 37.85 -24.40
N SER A 139 -10.51 36.77 -23.71
CA SER A 139 -10.74 35.46 -24.34
C SER A 139 -12.11 35.31 -25.01
N SER A 140 -13.05 36.24 -24.82
CA SER A 140 -14.40 36.18 -25.41
C SER A 140 -14.53 36.78 -26.82
N LEU A 141 -13.43 37.26 -27.43
CA LEU A 141 -13.44 37.86 -28.77
C LEU A 141 -12.89 36.95 -29.89
N ALA A 142 -12.46 35.73 -29.59
CA ALA A 142 -11.97 34.79 -30.60
C ALA A 142 -13.11 33.86 -31.11
N PRO A 143 -13.35 33.75 -32.43
CA PRO A 143 -14.28 32.77 -32.98
C PRO A 143 -13.71 31.36 -32.77
N GLN A 144 -14.50 30.47 -32.15
CA GLN A 144 -14.17 29.07 -31.93
C GLN A 144 -14.49 28.24 -33.19
N PRO A 145 -13.52 27.55 -33.82
CA PRO A 145 -13.80 26.46 -34.73
C PRO A 145 -14.24 25.23 -33.92
N HIS A 146 -15.34 24.61 -34.33
CA HIS A 146 -15.78 23.32 -33.81
C HIS A 146 -14.84 22.20 -34.29
N GLU A 147 -14.12 21.57 -33.37
CA GLU A 147 -13.55 20.23 -33.59
C GLU A 147 -13.86 19.32 -32.40
N GLY A 148 -14.44 18.16 -32.73
CA GLY A 148 -14.72 17.11 -31.79
C GLY A 148 -13.48 16.31 -31.42
N ARG A 149 -13.43 15.94 -30.14
CA ARG A 149 -12.75 14.77 -29.57
C ARG A 149 -11.23 14.67 -29.79
N THR A 150 -10.50 15.14 -28.78
CA THR A 150 -9.41 14.39 -28.14
C THR A 150 -9.25 14.88 -26.69
N ALA A 151 -9.28 13.94 -25.75
CA ALA A 151 -8.98 14.18 -24.35
C ALA A 151 -7.50 14.58 -24.22
N ALA A 152 -7.23 15.86 -24.02
CA ALA A 152 -5.90 16.39 -23.77
C ALA A 152 -5.48 16.09 -22.33
N ALA A 153 -4.27 15.56 -22.22
CA ALA A 153 -3.63 15.03 -21.04
C ALA A 153 -3.57 16.01 -19.86
N ALA A 154 -3.82 15.48 -18.66
CA ALA A 154 -3.41 16.11 -17.42
C ALA A 154 -1.87 16.17 -17.35
N PRO A 155 -1.28 17.23 -16.78
CA PRO A 155 0.16 17.27 -16.59
C PRO A 155 0.54 16.26 -15.50
N THR A 156 1.06 15.11 -15.92
CA THR A 156 1.88 14.24 -15.08
C THR A 156 3.11 15.03 -14.69
N VAL A 157 3.13 15.54 -13.46
CA VAL A 157 4.35 16.03 -12.83
C VAL A 157 5.24 14.81 -12.62
N GLU A 158 6.23 14.73 -13.49
CA GLU A 158 7.37 13.84 -13.45
C GLU A 158 8.12 14.07 -12.13
N VAL A 159 7.85 13.22 -11.14
CA VAL A 159 8.76 13.07 -10.01
C VAL A 159 9.99 12.40 -10.59
N ALA A 160 11.06 13.15 -10.83
CA ALA A 160 12.38 12.59 -11.11
C ALA A 160 13.01 12.20 -9.77
N PRO A 161 13.11 10.90 -9.45
CA PRO A 161 13.73 10.48 -8.21
C PRO A 161 15.16 10.14 -8.62
N LEU A 162 16.14 10.80 -8.01
CA LEU A 162 17.52 10.30 -8.00
C LEU A 162 17.51 8.94 -7.27
N GLY A 163 17.08 7.90 -7.98
CA GLY A 163 16.76 6.56 -7.46
C GLY A 163 15.64 5.81 -8.21
N ALA A 164 14.66 6.47 -8.83
CA ALA A 164 13.58 5.73 -9.52
C ALA A 164 13.83 5.42 -10.98
N GLY A 165 14.86 6.02 -11.59
CA GLY A 165 15.40 5.46 -12.83
C GLY A 165 15.83 4.02 -12.61
N PHE A 166 16.49 3.71 -11.49
CA PHE A 166 16.95 2.36 -11.20
C PHE A 166 15.79 1.40 -10.89
N GLY A 167 14.81 1.83 -10.09
CA GLY A 167 13.62 1.03 -9.79
C GLY A 167 12.73 0.76 -11.01
N ALA A 168 12.52 1.75 -11.87
CA ALA A 168 11.74 1.60 -13.09
C ALA A 168 12.46 0.72 -14.11
N VAL A 169 13.77 0.94 -14.32
CA VAL A 169 14.58 0.11 -15.21
C VAL A 169 14.64 -1.33 -14.72
N LEU A 170 14.84 -1.55 -13.42
CA LEU A 170 14.82 -2.90 -12.84
C LEU A 170 13.44 -3.55 -12.99
N GLY A 171 12.35 -2.80 -12.79
CA GLY A 171 10.99 -3.28 -13.02
C GLY A 171 10.75 -3.69 -14.49
N VAL A 172 11.22 -2.89 -15.45
CA VAL A 172 11.12 -3.20 -16.88
C VAL A 172 11.97 -4.42 -17.25
N ILE A 173 13.18 -4.54 -16.70
CA ILE A 173 14.05 -5.71 -16.90
C ILE A 173 13.38 -6.97 -16.37
N LEU A 174 12.84 -6.94 -15.15
CA LEU A 174 12.14 -8.08 -14.55
C LEU A 174 10.89 -8.46 -15.35
N LEU A 175 10.12 -7.47 -15.83
CA LEU A 175 8.98 -7.71 -16.71
C LEU A 175 9.40 -8.36 -18.03
N ALA A 176 10.49 -7.89 -18.65
CA ALA A 176 11.01 -8.47 -19.89
C ALA A 176 11.51 -9.91 -19.67
N ILE A 177 12.18 -10.19 -18.56
CA ILE A 177 12.61 -11.54 -18.17
C ILE A 177 11.37 -12.43 -17.97
N LEU A 178 10.34 -11.95 -17.26
CA LEU A 178 9.10 -12.70 -17.04
C LEU A 178 8.39 -13.00 -18.37
N LEU A 179 8.30 -12.03 -19.28
CA LEU A 179 7.71 -12.22 -20.61
C LEU A 179 8.51 -13.23 -21.44
N ALA A 180 9.85 -13.18 -21.37
CA ALA A 180 10.71 -14.15 -22.02
C ALA A 180 10.53 -15.56 -21.42
N GLU A 181 10.46 -15.69 -20.09
CA GLU A 181 10.23 -16.94 -19.37
C GLU A 181 8.86 -17.54 -19.74
N VAL A 182 7.81 -16.73 -19.80
CA VAL A 182 6.47 -17.15 -20.25
C VAL A 182 6.51 -17.55 -21.72
N TYR A 183 7.15 -16.79 -22.59
CA TYR A 183 7.25 -17.14 -24.01
C TYR A 183 8.02 -18.45 -24.23
N LEU A 184 9.17 -18.62 -23.58
CA LEU A 184 9.97 -19.85 -23.63
C LEU A 184 9.20 -21.05 -23.05
N GLY A 185 8.61 -20.90 -21.87
CA GLY A 185 7.85 -21.98 -21.21
C GLY A 185 6.58 -22.37 -21.97
N VAL A 186 5.82 -21.39 -22.46
CA VAL A 186 4.53 -21.63 -23.14
C VAL A 186 4.75 -22.04 -24.60
N ALA A 187 5.48 -21.25 -25.38
CA ALA A 187 5.59 -21.45 -26.82
C ALA A 187 6.62 -22.52 -27.19
N VAL A 188 7.80 -22.51 -26.55
CA VAL A 188 8.91 -23.42 -26.93
C VAL A 188 8.78 -24.77 -26.23
N VAL A 189 8.58 -24.77 -24.91
CA VAL A 189 8.45 -26.03 -24.14
C VAL A 189 7.05 -26.61 -24.28
N GLY A 190 6.02 -25.81 -24.02
CA GLY A 190 4.63 -26.26 -24.07
C GLY A 190 4.15 -26.65 -25.47
N PHE A 191 4.12 -25.70 -26.40
CA PHE A 191 3.59 -25.97 -27.75
C PHE A 191 4.61 -26.65 -28.67
N GLY A 192 5.90 -26.32 -28.56
CA GLY A 192 6.95 -26.93 -29.40
C GLY A 192 7.10 -28.45 -29.21
N HIS A 193 6.75 -28.98 -28.04
CA HIS A 193 6.84 -30.41 -27.71
C HIS A 193 5.47 -31.08 -27.52
N GLY A 194 4.37 -30.40 -27.87
CA GLY A 194 3.01 -30.95 -27.75
C GLY A 194 2.55 -31.17 -26.30
N GLN A 195 3.08 -30.41 -25.34
CA GLN A 195 2.76 -30.49 -23.91
C GLN A 195 1.97 -29.26 -23.43
N PRO A 196 0.69 -29.11 -23.83
CA PRO A 196 -0.11 -27.94 -23.48
C PRO A 196 -0.32 -27.78 -21.96
N LEU A 197 -0.28 -28.88 -21.20
CA LEU A 197 -0.39 -28.83 -19.74
C LEU A 197 0.77 -28.08 -19.07
N LEU A 198 2.01 -28.26 -19.55
CA LEU A 198 3.16 -27.49 -19.06
C LEU A 198 3.02 -26.01 -19.44
N ALA A 199 2.53 -25.73 -20.64
CA ALA A 199 2.27 -24.36 -21.09
C ALA A 199 1.32 -23.63 -20.13
N ILE A 200 0.21 -24.27 -19.78
CA ILE A 200 -0.77 -23.68 -18.86
C ILE A 200 -0.18 -23.56 -17.44
N ALA A 201 0.62 -24.53 -16.98
CA ALA A 201 1.29 -24.46 -15.68
C ALA A 201 2.23 -23.25 -15.57
N PHE A 202 3.04 -22.98 -16.60
CA PHE A 202 3.90 -21.79 -16.65
C PHE A 202 3.11 -20.48 -16.67
N ALA A 203 2.01 -20.41 -17.41
CA ALA A 203 1.15 -19.23 -17.43
C ALA A 203 0.51 -18.94 -16.06
N LEU A 204 0.06 -19.99 -15.36
CA LEU A 204 -0.49 -19.85 -14.01
C LEU A 204 0.60 -19.47 -12.98
N ASP A 205 1.82 -20.01 -13.10
CA ASP A 205 2.94 -19.63 -12.24
C ASP A 205 3.27 -18.14 -12.35
N ALA A 206 3.33 -17.61 -13.57
CA ALA A 206 3.54 -16.18 -13.81
C ALA A 206 2.41 -15.32 -13.22
N GLY A 207 1.15 -15.75 -13.40
CA GLY A 207 -0.01 -15.09 -12.79
C GLY A 207 0.06 -15.09 -11.26
N ALA A 208 0.46 -16.21 -10.65
CA ALA A 208 0.67 -16.32 -9.21
C ALA A 208 1.76 -15.36 -8.70
N ARG A 209 2.91 -15.27 -9.39
CA ARG A 209 4.00 -14.34 -9.02
C ARG A 209 3.52 -12.89 -9.02
N ALA A 210 2.77 -12.47 -10.05
CA ALA A 210 2.22 -11.12 -10.15
C ALA A 210 1.26 -10.80 -9.00
N LEU A 211 0.34 -11.72 -8.69
CA LEU A 211 -0.63 -11.56 -7.61
C LEU A 211 0.03 -11.61 -6.22
N GLY A 212 1.00 -12.50 -6.00
CA GLY A 212 1.76 -12.57 -4.74
C GLY A 212 2.59 -11.32 -4.48
N THR A 213 3.26 -10.80 -5.52
CA THR A 213 4.07 -9.58 -5.45
C THR A 213 3.22 -8.35 -5.13
N THR A 214 2.07 -8.19 -5.81
CA THR A 214 1.14 -7.09 -5.55
C THR A 214 0.52 -7.19 -4.15
N ALA A 215 0.10 -8.38 -3.73
CA ALA A 215 -0.43 -8.62 -2.39
C ALA A 215 0.60 -8.31 -1.29
N ALA A 216 1.85 -8.75 -1.44
CA ALA A 216 2.93 -8.43 -0.51
C ALA A 216 3.24 -6.93 -0.46
N GLY A 217 3.19 -6.25 -1.60
CA GLY A 217 3.35 -4.80 -1.68
C GLY A 217 2.25 -4.04 -0.94
N HIS A 218 0.98 -4.45 -1.09
CA HIS A 218 -0.14 -3.87 -0.34
C HIS A 218 -0.04 -4.11 1.17
N ALA A 219 0.51 -5.24 1.59
CA ALA A 219 0.77 -5.55 3.00
C ALA A 219 2.00 -4.83 3.58
N GLY A 220 2.77 -4.09 2.77
CA GLY A 220 3.99 -3.40 3.21
C GLY A 220 5.18 -4.33 3.50
N LEU A 221 5.09 -5.60 3.11
CA LEU A 221 6.09 -6.62 3.39
C LEU A 221 7.13 -6.71 2.25
N ARG A 222 8.10 -5.79 2.26
CA ARG A 222 9.09 -5.64 1.17
C ARG A 222 9.90 -6.91 0.88
N ASP A 223 10.27 -7.67 1.91
CA ASP A 223 11.03 -8.91 1.73
C ASP A 223 10.21 -9.95 0.97
N TRP A 224 8.91 -10.04 1.29
CA TRP A 224 7.97 -10.94 0.62
C TRP A 224 7.66 -10.52 -0.82
N THR A 225 7.73 -9.23 -1.14
CA THR A 225 7.59 -8.75 -2.53
C THR A 225 8.68 -9.34 -3.43
N TRP A 226 9.94 -9.34 -2.97
CA TRP A 226 11.04 -9.93 -3.71
C TRP A 226 10.98 -11.45 -3.77
N LEU A 227 10.63 -12.10 -2.66
CA LEU A 227 10.48 -13.54 -2.60
C LEU A 227 9.37 -14.02 -3.56
N CYS A 228 8.21 -13.37 -3.58
CA CYS A 228 7.12 -13.74 -4.49
C CYS A 228 7.46 -13.50 -5.96
N ALA A 229 8.22 -12.44 -6.26
CA ALA A 229 8.61 -12.12 -7.63
C ALA A 229 9.62 -13.14 -8.20
N LEU A 230 10.56 -13.62 -7.38
CA LEU A 230 11.66 -14.47 -7.83
C LEU A 230 11.42 -15.97 -7.62
N GLY A 231 10.75 -16.38 -6.54
CA GLY A 231 10.68 -17.81 -6.19
C GLY A 231 9.46 -18.56 -6.71
N GLY A 232 8.57 -17.91 -7.47
CA GLY A 232 7.44 -18.59 -8.11
C GLY A 232 6.35 -19.07 -7.17
N SER A 233 5.51 -19.97 -7.71
CA SER A 233 4.36 -20.56 -7.01
C SER A 233 4.67 -21.17 -5.62
N PRO A 234 5.83 -21.80 -5.34
CA PRO A 234 6.14 -22.29 -4.00
C PRO A 234 6.25 -21.18 -2.96
N LEU A 235 6.92 -20.07 -3.29
CA LEU A 235 7.05 -18.94 -2.37
C LEU A 235 5.74 -18.15 -2.23
N VAL A 236 4.96 -18.03 -3.30
CA VAL A 236 3.63 -17.42 -3.24
C VAL A 236 2.66 -18.25 -2.39
N ALA A 237 2.70 -19.59 -2.49
CA ALA A 237 1.91 -20.47 -1.63
C ALA A 237 2.32 -20.37 -0.16
N THR A 238 3.62 -20.27 0.11
CA THR A 238 4.15 -20.08 1.46
C THR A 238 3.71 -18.73 2.04
N PHE A 239 3.81 -17.66 1.26
CA PHE A 239 3.30 -16.34 1.63
C PHE A 239 1.79 -16.35 1.95
N ALA A 240 0.99 -17.00 1.11
CA ALA A 240 -0.45 -17.12 1.33
C ALA A 240 -0.79 -17.91 2.61
N SER A 241 0.02 -18.92 2.96
CA SER A 241 -0.15 -19.68 4.19
C SER A 241 0.23 -18.87 5.44
N TYR A 242 1.29 -18.05 5.36
CA TYR A 242 1.74 -17.17 6.43
C TYR A 242 0.71 -16.07 6.73
N GLN A 243 0.13 -15.46 5.69
CA GLN A 243 -0.94 -14.45 5.82
C GLN A 243 -2.22 -14.98 6.48
N ARG A 244 -2.59 -16.26 6.29
CA ARG A 244 -3.75 -16.85 6.98
C ARG A 244 -3.61 -16.88 8.50
N GLN A 245 -2.38 -16.90 9.01
CA GLN A 245 -2.12 -16.96 10.46
C GLN A 245 -2.10 -15.56 11.12
N GLY A 246 -2.01 -14.48 10.33
CA GLY A 246 -1.75 -13.11 10.81
C GLY A 246 -2.94 -12.13 10.87
N ALA A 247 -4.15 -12.51 10.44
CA ALA A 247 -5.36 -11.67 10.32
C ALA A 247 -5.48 -10.77 9.06
N VAL A 248 -6.73 -10.69 8.59
CA VAL A 248 -7.32 -9.99 7.42
C VAL A 248 -6.66 -10.29 6.06
N ALA A 249 -7.20 -11.31 5.38
CA ALA A 249 -6.86 -11.61 3.99
C ALA A 249 -7.27 -10.45 3.07
N VAL A 250 -6.27 -9.78 2.50
CA VAL A 250 -6.48 -8.84 1.39
C VAL A 250 -6.95 -9.66 0.17
N GLU A 251 -7.95 -9.18 -0.55
CA GLU A 251 -8.64 -9.86 -1.68
C GLU A 251 -7.74 -10.65 -2.67
N PRO A 252 -6.50 -10.23 -3.03
CA PRO A 252 -5.66 -11.03 -3.95
C PRO A 252 -4.96 -12.24 -3.31
N VAL A 253 -4.80 -12.28 -1.99
CA VAL A 253 -4.02 -13.32 -1.28
C VAL A 253 -4.60 -14.74 -1.44
N PRO A 254 -5.91 -14.99 -1.17
CA PRO A 254 -6.45 -16.34 -1.30
C PRO A 254 -6.42 -16.84 -2.75
N LEU A 255 -6.62 -15.94 -3.72
CA LEU A 255 -6.61 -16.27 -5.14
C LEU A 255 -5.19 -16.60 -5.63
N ALA A 256 -4.17 -15.84 -5.20
CA ALA A 256 -2.76 -16.13 -5.52
C ALA A 256 -2.31 -17.51 -5.01
N GLY A 257 -2.74 -17.89 -3.80
CA GLY A 257 -2.43 -19.19 -3.21
C GLY A 257 -3.09 -20.35 -3.96
N VAL A 258 -4.35 -20.22 -4.35
CA VAL A 258 -5.06 -21.26 -5.14
C VAL A 258 -4.43 -21.44 -6.52
N ILE A 259 -4.13 -20.33 -7.22
CA ILE A 259 -3.47 -20.38 -8.53
C ILE A 259 -2.09 -21.03 -8.42
N SER A 260 -1.34 -20.75 -7.36
CA SER A 260 -0.03 -21.36 -7.11
C SER A 260 -0.10 -22.87 -6.92
N LEU A 261 -1.06 -23.36 -6.11
CA LEU A 261 -1.27 -24.79 -5.92
C LEU A 261 -1.67 -25.49 -7.22
N LEU A 262 -2.53 -24.85 -8.02
CA LEU A 262 -2.95 -25.37 -9.32
C LEU A 262 -1.78 -25.43 -10.31
N ALA A 263 -0.94 -24.39 -10.36
CA ALA A 263 0.25 -24.35 -11.19
C ALA A 263 1.22 -25.51 -10.86
N MET A 264 1.51 -25.73 -9.58
CA MET A 264 2.36 -26.84 -9.12
C MET A 264 1.76 -28.21 -9.47
N ALA A 265 0.46 -28.41 -9.25
CA ALA A 265 -0.21 -29.66 -9.58
C ALA A 265 -0.15 -29.98 -11.07
N MET A 266 -0.38 -28.99 -11.94
CA MET A 266 -0.32 -29.18 -13.39
C MET A 266 1.10 -29.37 -13.90
N ALA A 267 2.10 -28.69 -13.32
CA ALA A 267 3.50 -28.92 -13.65
C ALA A 267 3.92 -30.36 -13.32
N ALA A 268 3.55 -30.86 -12.13
CA ALA A 268 3.82 -32.23 -11.72
C ALA A 268 3.14 -33.26 -12.64
N LEU A 269 1.86 -33.04 -12.97
CA LEU A 269 1.12 -33.92 -13.88
C LEU A 269 1.71 -33.91 -15.29
N GLY A 270 2.04 -32.73 -15.83
CA GLY A 270 2.67 -32.58 -17.14
C GLY A 270 4.02 -33.30 -17.21
N GLY A 271 4.85 -33.16 -16.18
CA GLY A 271 6.13 -33.87 -16.07
C GLY A 271 5.97 -35.39 -15.99
N LEU A 272 4.98 -35.88 -15.25
CA LEU A 272 4.67 -37.32 -15.19
C LEU A 272 4.22 -37.88 -16.55
N VAL A 273 3.34 -37.15 -17.26
CA VAL A 273 2.89 -37.55 -18.60
C VAL A 273 4.06 -37.54 -19.59
N ALA A 274 4.94 -36.54 -19.52
CA ALA A 274 6.15 -36.47 -20.34
C ALA A 274 7.06 -37.69 -20.14
N LEU A 275 7.31 -38.06 -18.88
CA LEU A 275 8.13 -39.22 -18.51
C LEU A 275 7.50 -40.56 -18.92
N ALA A 276 6.17 -40.65 -18.93
CA ALA A 276 5.47 -41.87 -19.34
C ALA A 276 5.38 -42.04 -20.87
N SER A 277 5.63 -40.97 -21.63
CA SER A 277 5.47 -40.93 -23.09
C SER A 277 6.79 -41.00 -23.87
N GLY A 278 7.94 -40.90 -23.18
CA GLY A 278 9.28 -40.99 -23.75
C GLY A 278 9.96 -42.29 -23.34
#